data_AF-A0A9D6G7Z1-F1
#
_entry.id   AF-A0A9D6G7Z1-F1
#
_cell.length_a   1.000
_cell.length_b   1.000
_cell.length_c   1.000
_cell.angle_alpha   90.00
_cell.angle_beta   90.00
_cell.angle_gamma   90.00
#
_symmetry.space_group_name_H-M   'P 1'
#
loop_
_entity.id
_entity.type
_entity.pdbx_description
1 polymer ?
#
loop_
_entity_poly.entity_id
_entity_poly.type
_entity_poly.pdbx_seq_one_letter_code
_entity_poly.pdbx_strand_id
1 'polypeptide(L)' 'MKPLEGLRVLSVEQFAAAPYGTMFLADLGAEVIKIENAA' A
#
# COMPACT_ATOMS: atom_id res chain seq x y z
N MET A 1 -0.66 -17.82 -6.56
CA MET A 1 -1.80 -16.97 -6.19
C MET A 1 -1.49 -16.37 -4.84
N LYS A 2 -1.33 -15.04 -4.77
CA LYS A 2 -1.15 -14.35 -3.50
C LYS A 2 -2.51 -13.98 -2.89
N PRO A 3 -2.66 -13.89 -1.56
CA PRO A 3 -3.97 -13.70 -0.94
C PRO A 3 -4.71 -12.40 -1.33
N LEU A 4 -3.98 -11.34 -1.69
CA LEU A 4 -4.54 -10.04 -2.07
C LEU A 4 -4.38 -9.72 -3.57
N GLU A 5 -4.12 -10.73 -4.39
CA GLU A 5 -4.00 -10.56 -5.84
C GLU A 5 -5.30 -9.99 -6.43
N GLY A 6 -5.19 -8.88 -7.18
CA GLY A 6 -6.33 -8.15 -7.74
C GLY A 6 -6.94 -7.06 -6.83
N LEU A 7 -6.49 -6.94 -5.57
CA LEU A 7 -6.88 -5.83 -4.70
C LEU A 7 -6.06 -4.58 -5.04
N ARG A 8 -6.73 -3.43 -5.20
CA ARG A 8 -6.10 -2.12 -5.41
C ARG A 8 -6.35 -1.22 -4.20
N VAL A 9 -5.29 -0.64 -3.65
CA VAL A 9 -5.34 0.18 -2.43
C VAL A 9 -4.77 1.56 -2.74
N LEU A 10 -5.58 2.60 -2.51
CA LEU A 10 -5.09 3.97 -2.50
C LEU A 10 -4.62 4.30 -1.07
N SER A 11 -3.34 4.60 -0.88
CA SER A 11 -2.79 4.96 0.44
C SER A 11 -2.44 6.45 0.51
N VAL A 12 -2.83 7.09 1.62
CA VAL A 12 -2.40 8.45 1.98
C VAL A 12 -1.68 8.33 3.31
N GLU A 13 -0.37 8.18 3.25
CA GLU A 13 0.41 7.73 4.38
C GLU A 13 1.80 8.35 4.43
N GLN A 14 2.29 8.58 5.65
CA GLN A 14 3.58 9.22 5.90
C GLN A 14 4.26 8.56 7.11
N PHE A 15 5.57 8.77 7.22
CA PHE A 15 6.42 8.26 8.29
C PHE A 15 6.46 6.72 8.36
N ALA A 16 6.16 6.12 9.50
CA ALA A 16 6.50 4.72 9.78
C ALA A 16 5.29 3.78 9.72
N ALA A 17 4.31 3.96 10.61
CA ALA A 17 3.31 2.92 10.87
C ALA A 17 2.45 2.56 9.65
N ALA A 18 1.94 3.57 8.93
CA ALA A 18 1.09 3.34 7.77
C ALA A 18 1.89 2.78 6.57
N PRO A 19 3.04 3.37 6.14
CA PRO A 19 3.86 2.78 5.07
C PRO A 19 4.30 1.34 5.38
N TYR A 20 4.60 1.03 6.64
CA TYR A 20 4.94 -0.33 7.03
C TYR A 20 3.73 -1.29 6.92
N GLY A 21 2.52 -0.80 7.22
CA GLY A 21 1.29 -1.56 7.03
C GLY A 21 1.02 -1.88 5.56
N THR A 22 1.12 -0.89 4.68
CA THR A 22 0.86 -1.09 3.24
C THR A 22 1.96 -1.88 2.53
N MET A 23 3.20 -1.86 3.03
CA MET A 23 4.26 -2.77 2.59
C MET A 23 3.83 -4.25 2.73
N PHE A 24 3.24 -4.65 3.87
CA PHE A 24 2.75 -6.01 4.02
C PHE A 24 1.57 -6.34 3.08
N LEU A 25 0.71 -5.37 2.79
CA LEU A 25 -0.38 -5.55 1.83
C LEU A 25 0.17 -5.81 0.41
N ALA A 26 1.21 -5.07 0.02
CA ALA A 26 1.90 -5.28 -1.25
C ALA A 26 2.61 -6.66 -1.31
N ASP A 27 3.26 -7.08 -0.21
CA ASP A 27 3.88 -8.40 -0.10
C ASP A 27 2.86 -9.53 -0.29
N LEU A 28 1.65 -9.34 0.24
CA LEU A 28 0.50 -10.24 0.09
C LEU A 28 -0.22 -10.10 -1.26
N GLY A 29 0.24 -9.23 -2.17
CA GLY A 29 -0.18 -9.19 -3.57
C GLY A 29 -1.09 -8.03 -3.97
N ALA A 30 -1.33 -7.06 -3.09
CA ALA A 30 -2.11 -5.88 -3.43
C ALA A 30 -1.33 -4.89 -4.32
N GLU A 31 -2.02 -4.20 -5.23
CA GLU A 31 -1.52 -3.01 -5.94
C GLU A 31 -1.72 -1.78 -5.03
N VAL A 32 -0.67 -1.36 -4.34
CA VAL A 32 -0.69 -0.16 -3.48
C VAL A 32 -0.27 1.06 -4.30
N ILE A 33 -1.17 2.04 -4.41
CA ILE A 33 -0.95 3.32 -5.06
C ILE A 33 -0.84 4.37 -3.96
N LYS A 34 0.38 4.82 -3.69
CA LYS A 34 0.63 5.85 -2.69
C LYS A 34 0.39 7.24 -3.28
N ILE A 35 -0.44 8.03 -2.61
CA ILE A 35 -0.63 9.45 -2.88
C ILE A 35 0.26 10.26 -1.97
N GLU A 36 1.12 11.06 -2.58
CA GLU A 36 2.03 11.99 -1.91
C GLU A 36 1.56 13.43 -2.13
N ASN A 37 1.95 14.32 -1.21
CA ASN A 37 1.76 15.76 -1.43
C ASN A 37 2.73 16.21 -2.54
N ALA A 38 2.21 16.99 -3.50
CA ALA A 38 3.00 17.55 -4.60
C ALA A 38 3.72 18.86 -4.25
N ALA A 39 3.34 19.49 -3.12
CA ALA A 39 3.89 20.76 -2.65
C ALA A 39 5.32 20.65 -2.11
#